data_AF-A0A498DHD4-F1
#
_entry.id   AF-A0A498DHD4-F1
#
_cell.length_a   1.000
_cell.length_b   1.000
_cell.length_c   1.000
_cell.angle_alpha   90.00
_cell.angle_beta   90.00
_cell.angle_gamma   90.00
#
_symmetry.space_group_name_H-M   'P 1'
#
loop_
_entity.id
_entity.type
_entity.pdbx_description
1 polymer ?
#
loop_
_entity_poly.entity_id
_entity_poly.type
_entity_poly.pdbx_seq_one_letter_code
_entity_poly.pdbx_strand_id
1 'polypeptide(L)'
;MKKLWRVLAIASIALITSCASVAPTTETYTGYRIYHVSNDYNLTQVRNAVVDAAKELNNNAQVVSGIPPHPMPEKPGRFQIKDMAFGPVTMQFPQTPGATVSVRSGSDNSSRGTSMNWVAGIYPYKDGYSVQLVMTARHQRGASNIFDPAALGAALARATLDSQDGGIEGNTKKWFDMFSDEIGKKVKMKLEESYPQG
;
A
#
# COMPACT_ATOMS: atom_id res chain seq x y z
N MET A 1 -37.20 17.80 -68.08
CA MET A 1 -37.43 17.84 -66.62
C MET A 1 -36.81 16.57 -66.04
N LYS A 2 -35.47 16.47 -65.92
CA LYS A 2 -34.64 16.89 -64.78
C LYS A 2 -35.12 16.35 -63.43
N LYS A 3 -34.33 15.38 -62.93
CA LYS A 3 -34.04 15.09 -61.52
C LYS A 3 -35.14 14.37 -60.71
N LEU A 4 -35.16 13.03 -60.75
CA LEU A 4 -35.52 12.24 -59.58
C LEU A 4 -34.94 10.81 -59.60
N TRP A 5 -33.82 10.66 -60.30
CA TRP A 5 -33.02 9.44 -60.36
C TRP A 5 -31.67 9.82 -59.74
N ARG A 6 -31.15 9.02 -58.79
CA ARG A 6 -29.95 9.24 -57.95
C ARG A 6 -30.19 9.80 -56.54
N VAL A 7 -30.98 9.14 -55.69
CA VAL A 7 -30.64 8.97 -54.26
C VAL A 7 -31.30 7.67 -53.75
N LEU A 8 -30.85 6.51 -54.24
CA LEU A 8 -31.01 5.26 -53.49
C LEU A 8 -29.62 4.95 -52.92
N ALA A 9 -29.20 5.81 -51.98
CA ALA A 9 -27.99 5.62 -51.21
C ALA A 9 -28.23 4.43 -50.29
N ILE A 10 -27.78 3.26 -50.75
CA ILE A 10 -26.98 2.31 -49.99
C ILE A 10 -27.08 2.57 -48.46
N ALA A 11 -28.06 1.94 -47.82
CA ALA A 11 -28.14 1.83 -46.36
C ALA A 11 -27.05 0.86 -45.91
N SER A 12 -25.81 1.32 -45.99
CA SER A 12 -24.62 0.61 -45.55
C SER A 12 -24.59 0.55 -44.03
N ILE A 13 -24.61 -0.68 -43.53
CA ILE A 13 -23.55 -1.24 -42.69
C ILE A 13 -23.37 -0.62 -41.29
N ALA A 14 -23.55 -1.51 -40.31
CA ALA A 14 -22.89 -1.52 -39.00
C ALA A 14 -23.33 -0.49 -37.96
N LEU A 15 -24.48 -0.75 -37.32
CA LEU A 15 -24.60 -0.56 -35.88
C LEU A 15 -24.12 -1.83 -35.16
N ILE A 16 -22.84 -2.17 -35.32
CA ILE A 16 -22.17 -2.95 -34.28
C ILE A 16 -21.82 -1.90 -33.22
N THR A 17 -22.80 -1.51 -32.42
CA THR A 17 -22.53 -0.78 -31.19
C THR A 17 -21.64 -1.69 -30.38
N SER A 18 -20.36 -1.34 -30.32
CA SER A 18 -19.34 -2.06 -29.60
C SER A 18 -19.78 -2.23 -28.15
N CYS A 19 -20.35 -3.38 -27.80
CA CYS A 19 -20.30 -3.86 -26.42
C CYS A 19 -18.86 -4.35 -26.18
N ALA A 20 -17.89 -3.46 -26.33
CA ALA A 20 -16.65 -3.60 -25.61
C ALA A 20 -17.06 -3.33 -24.15
N SER A 21 -17.56 -4.35 -23.47
CA SER A 21 -17.54 -4.39 -22.02
C SER A 21 -16.06 -4.33 -21.66
N VAL A 22 -15.53 -3.11 -21.53
CA VAL A 22 -14.19 -2.88 -21.03
C VAL A 22 -14.25 -3.35 -19.59
N ALA A 23 -13.88 -4.61 -19.36
CA ALA A 23 -13.73 -5.12 -18.02
C ALA A 23 -12.74 -4.19 -17.30
N PRO A 24 -13.12 -3.61 -16.16
CA PRO A 24 -12.28 -2.64 -15.49
C PRO A 24 -10.94 -3.30 -15.12
N THR A 25 -9.84 -2.78 -15.67
CA THR A 25 -8.49 -3.26 -15.32
C THR A 25 -8.19 -2.83 -13.89
N THR A 26 -7.86 -3.78 -13.02
CA THR A 26 -7.38 -3.47 -11.67
C THR A 26 -5.88 -3.73 -11.59
N GLU A 27 -5.14 -2.74 -11.11
CA GLU A 27 -3.72 -2.83 -10.82
C GLU A 27 -3.51 -2.89 -9.30
N THR A 28 -2.66 -3.80 -8.85
CA THR A 28 -2.21 -3.85 -7.46
C THR A 28 -0.72 -3.56 -7.42
N TYR A 29 -0.36 -2.52 -6.69
CA TYR A 29 1.01 -2.15 -6.38
C TYR A 29 1.38 -2.67 -5.00
N THR A 30 2.55 -3.30 -4.89
CA THR A 30 3.06 -3.76 -3.60
C THR A 30 4.47 -3.23 -3.40
N GLY A 31 4.71 -2.60 -2.25
CA GLY A 31 6.01 -2.09 -1.88
C GLY A 31 6.41 -2.52 -0.47
N TYR A 32 7.69 -2.46 -0.18
CA TYR A 32 8.22 -2.70 1.15
C TYR A 32 9.51 -1.92 1.42
N ARG A 33 9.81 -1.73 2.71
CA ARG A 33 11.11 -1.30 3.20
C ARG A 33 11.49 -2.05 4.45
N ILE A 34 12.75 -2.44 4.54
CA ILE A 34 13.33 -3.16 5.66
C ILE A 34 14.44 -2.31 6.25
N TYR A 35 14.33 -2.08 7.55
CA TYR A 35 15.29 -1.30 8.30
C TYR A 35 15.91 -2.13 9.40
N HIS A 36 17.22 -2.00 9.55
CA HIS A 36 17.96 -2.40 10.72
C HIS A 36 17.89 -1.30 11.79
N VAL A 37 17.61 -1.69 13.03
CA VAL A 37 17.71 -0.85 14.22
C VAL A 37 18.70 -1.50 15.18
N SER A 38 19.68 -0.72 15.64
CA SER A 38 20.73 -1.23 16.54
C SER A 38 20.17 -1.68 17.89
N ASN A 39 20.96 -2.50 18.59
CA ASN A 39 20.66 -2.98 19.94
C ASN A 39 20.83 -1.92 21.04
N ASP A 40 21.23 -0.69 20.69
CA ASP A 40 21.27 0.46 21.62
C ASP A 40 19.86 0.84 22.11
N TYR A 41 18.84 0.43 21.35
CA TYR A 41 17.43 0.62 21.69
C TYR A 41 16.85 -0.66 22.29
N ASN A 42 15.92 -0.54 23.23
CA ASN A 42 15.14 -1.68 23.68
C ASN A 42 13.86 -1.85 22.83
N LEU A 43 13.27 -3.04 22.86
CA LEU A 43 12.05 -3.36 22.09
C LEU A 43 10.91 -2.36 22.34
N THR A 44 10.77 -1.86 23.57
CA THR A 44 9.72 -0.89 23.91
C THR A 44 9.93 0.45 23.20
N GLN A 45 11.18 0.92 23.08
CA GLN A 45 11.50 2.14 22.34
C GLN A 45 11.20 1.98 20.85
N VAL A 46 11.64 0.88 20.24
CA VAL A 46 11.37 0.59 18.82
C VAL A 46 9.87 0.43 18.58
N ARG A 47 9.17 -0.30 19.45
CA ARG A 47 7.70 -0.45 19.42
C ARG A 47 7.00 0.89 19.46
N ASN A 48 7.34 1.74 20.44
CA ASN A 48 6.67 3.02 20.60
C ASN A 48 6.94 3.93 19.39
N ALA A 49 8.15 3.91 18.83
CA ALA A 49 8.44 4.65 17.60
C ALA A 49 7.56 4.22 16.42
N VAL A 50 7.41 2.91 16.19
CA VAL A 50 6.54 2.38 15.12
C VAL A 50 5.06 2.66 15.38
N VAL A 51 4.60 2.50 16.62
CA VAL A 51 3.19 2.74 16.99
C VAL A 51 2.84 4.21 16.91
N ASP A 52 3.74 5.11 17.32
CA ASP A 52 3.49 6.55 17.24
C ASP A 52 3.51 7.02 15.79
N ALA A 53 4.44 6.54 14.96
CA ALA A 53 4.41 6.78 13.52
C ALA A 53 3.09 6.31 12.88
N ALA A 54 2.60 5.14 13.29
CA ALA A 54 1.33 4.63 12.83
C ALA A 54 0.13 5.48 13.27
N LYS A 55 0.15 6.05 14.48
CA LYS A 55 -0.92 6.94 14.97
C LYS A 55 -0.94 8.27 14.24
N GLU A 56 0.22 8.89 14.05
CA GLU A 56 0.36 10.17 13.34
C GLU A 56 -0.10 10.04 11.88
N LEU A 57 0.18 8.89 11.26
CA LEU A 57 -0.15 8.63 9.87
C LEU A 57 -1.46 7.84 9.68
N ASN A 58 -2.13 7.41 10.75
CA ASN A 58 -3.38 6.66 10.62
C ASN A 58 -4.17 6.56 11.94
N ASN A 59 -5.42 7.05 11.91
CA ASN A 59 -6.30 7.02 13.07
C ASN A 59 -6.87 5.62 13.41
N ASN A 60 -6.67 4.60 12.55
CA ASN A 60 -7.23 3.25 12.77
C ASN A 60 -6.17 2.14 12.67
N ALA A 61 -4.99 2.37 13.27
CA ALA A 61 -3.94 1.35 13.35
C ALA A 61 -4.25 0.31 14.44
N GLN A 62 -4.22 -0.97 14.07
CA GLN A 62 -4.33 -2.10 15.00
C GLN A 62 -2.94 -2.57 15.38
N VAL A 63 -2.66 -2.61 16.68
CA VAL A 63 -1.39 -3.07 17.23
C VAL A 63 -1.57 -4.45 17.86
N VAL A 64 -0.78 -5.42 17.42
CA VAL A 64 -0.69 -6.75 18.02
C VAL A 64 0.73 -6.90 18.57
N SER A 65 0.84 -7.24 19.84
CA SER A 65 2.12 -7.49 20.52
C SER A 65 2.16 -8.93 21.00
N GLY A 66 3.20 -9.65 20.62
CA GLY A 66 3.55 -10.99 21.06
C GLY A 66 4.79 -10.99 21.95
N ILE A 67 5.20 -12.20 22.35
CA ILE A 67 6.39 -12.41 23.16
C ILE A 67 7.61 -12.51 22.21
N PRO A 68 8.76 -11.87 22.53
CA PRO A 68 9.98 -12.05 21.77
C PRO A 68 10.40 -13.53 21.70
N PRO A 69 10.95 -13.99 20.57
CA PRO A 69 11.44 -15.36 20.45
C PRO A 69 12.60 -15.61 21.44
N HIS A 70 12.61 -16.77 22.08
CA HIS A 70 13.73 -17.24 22.90
C HIS A 70 14.11 -18.68 22.52
N PRO A 71 15.38 -18.95 22.12
CA PRO A 71 16.49 -18.00 21.97
C PRO A 71 16.27 -17.02 20.80
N MET A 72 16.99 -15.90 20.82
CA MET A 72 16.91 -14.91 19.74
C MET A 72 17.44 -15.51 18.43
N PRO A 73 16.72 -15.36 17.31
CA PRO A 73 17.13 -15.91 16.02
C PRO A 73 18.37 -15.17 15.48
N GLU A 74 19.14 -15.85 14.62
CA GLU A 74 20.33 -15.24 14.00
C GLU A 74 19.98 -14.23 12.91
N LYS A 75 18.88 -14.46 12.20
CA LYS A 75 18.36 -13.58 11.15
C LYS A 75 16.93 -13.15 11.50
N PRO A 76 16.53 -11.93 11.15
CA PRO A 76 15.16 -11.51 11.32
C PRO A 76 14.21 -12.36 10.47
N GLY A 77 12.96 -12.49 10.91
CA GLY A 77 11.89 -13.07 10.09
C GLY A 77 11.62 -12.24 8.84
N ARG A 78 10.66 -12.67 8.01
CA ARG A 78 10.29 -11.95 6.79
C ARG A 78 8.79 -11.80 6.69
N PHE A 79 8.35 -10.63 6.24
CA PHE A 79 6.97 -10.41 5.85
C PHE A 79 6.53 -11.39 4.75
N GLN A 80 5.23 -11.61 4.67
CA GLN A 80 4.60 -12.42 3.63
C GLN A 80 3.42 -11.64 3.05
N ILE A 81 3.12 -11.86 1.78
CA ILE A 81 1.93 -11.33 1.14
C ILE A 81 0.99 -12.50 0.93
N LYS A 82 -0.20 -12.44 1.52
CA LYS A 82 -1.22 -13.47 1.37
C LYS A 82 -2.33 -12.96 0.46
N ASP A 83 -2.57 -13.68 -0.62
CA ASP A 83 -3.73 -13.46 -1.45
C ASP A 83 -4.98 -14.04 -0.77
N MET A 84 -6.05 -13.25 -0.71
CA MET A 84 -7.37 -13.68 -0.26
C MET A 84 -8.39 -13.42 -1.37
N ALA A 85 -9.12 -14.47 -1.75
CA ALA A 85 -10.17 -14.40 -2.74
C ALA A 85 -11.53 -14.15 -2.09
N PHE A 86 -12.23 -13.12 -2.55
CA PHE A 86 -13.59 -12.76 -2.17
C PHE A 86 -14.45 -12.73 -3.44
N GLY A 87 -14.93 -13.92 -3.84
CA GLY A 87 -15.64 -14.08 -5.12
C GLY A 87 -14.72 -13.78 -6.31
N PRO A 88 -15.11 -12.89 -7.26
CA PRO A 88 -14.28 -12.55 -8.42
C PRO A 88 -13.10 -11.62 -8.09
N VAL A 89 -12.95 -11.19 -6.82
CA VAL A 89 -11.93 -10.23 -6.39
C VAL A 89 -10.85 -10.93 -5.59
N THR A 90 -9.60 -10.84 -6.05
CA THR A 90 -8.42 -11.22 -5.25
C THR A 90 -7.81 -9.98 -4.61
N MET A 91 -7.59 -10.02 -3.30
CA MET A 91 -6.97 -8.96 -2.52
C MET A 91 -5.66 -9.45 -1.89
N GLN A 92 -4.64 -8.60 -1.91
CA GLN A 92 -3.36 -8.89 -1.27
C GLN A 92 -3.34 -8.31 0.13
N PHE A 93 -2.96 -9.13 1.11
CA PHE A 93 -2.82 -8.72 2.51
C PHE A 93 -1.39 -8.97 2.96
N PRO A 94 -0.63 -7.91 3.26
CA PRO A 94 0.69 -8.08 3.82
C PRO A 94 0.59 -8.51 5.29
N GLN A 95 1.45 -9.44 5.69
CA GLN A 95 1.50 -10.05 7.01
C GLN A 95 2.94 -10.10 7.50
N THR A 96 3.13 -10.06 8.81
CA THR A 96 4.44 -10.16 9.46
C THR A 96 4.47 -11.34 10.44
N PRO A 97 4.45 -12.58 9.91
CA PRO A 97 4.38 -13.77 10.76
C PRO A 97 5.64 -13.91 11.61
N GLY A 98 5.46 -14.14 12.91
CA GLY A 98 6.56 -14.25 13.87
C GLY A 98 7.18 -12.90 14.28
N ALA A 99 6.61 -11.77 13.86
CA ALA A 99 6.99 -10.48 14.42
C ALA A 99 6.51 -10.37 15.87
N THR A 100 7.38 -9.87 16.74
CA THR A 100 7.05 -9.62 18.15
C THR A 100 6.06 -8.47 18.29
N VAL A 101 6.12 -7.50 17.39
CA VAL A 101 5.11 -6.44 17.30
C VAL A 101 4.71 -6.33 15.85
N SER A 102 3.40 -6.33 15.59
CA SER A 102 2.84 -5.98 14.30
C SER A 102 1.86 -4.83 14.46
N VAL A 103 1.98 -3.83 13.60
CA VAL A 103 1.03 -2.72 13.49
C VAL A 103 0.46 -2.79 12.09
N ARG A 104 -0.85 -2.83 11.96
CA ARG A 104 -1.51 -2.93 10.65
C ARG A 104 -2.68 -1.99 10.54
N SER A 105 -2.93 -1.51 9.33
CA SER A 105 -4.17 -0.84 9.01
C SER A 105 -4.48 -1.04 7.54
N GLY A 106 -5.74 -0.83 7.20
CA GLY A 106 -6.18 -0.88 5.82
C GLY A 106 -7.44 -0.06 5.65
N SER A 107 -7.61 0.43 4.43
CA SER A 107 -8.84 1.06 3.97
C SER A 107 -9.33 0.32 2.73
N ASP A 108 -10.61 0.01 2.71
CA ASP A 108 -11.30 -0.50 1.53
C ASP A 108 -12.31 0.55 1.07
N ASN A 109 -12.10 1.06 -0.13
CA ASN A 109 -13.03 1.95 -0.82
C ASN A 109 -13.41 1.31 -2.16
N SER A 110 -13.87 0.06 -2.07
CA SER A 110 -14.32 -0.76 -3.21
C SER A 110 -15.39 -0.07 -4.06
N SER A 111 -16.23 0.78 -3.48
CA SER A 111 -17.20 1.62 -4.22
C SER A 111 -16.54 2.62 -5.17
N ARG A 112 -15.28 3.00 -4.90
CA ARG A 112 -14.44 3.85 -5.75
C ARG A 112 -13.30 3.09 -6.43
N GLY A 113 -13.29 1.75 -6.34
CA GLY A 113 -12.29 0.91 -6.99
C GLY A 113 -10.87 1.04 -6.42
N THR A 114 -10.71 1.49 -5.17
CA THR A 114 -9.39 1.63 -4.53
C THR A 114 -9.34 0.97 -3.16
N SER A 115 -8.24 0.30 -2.83
CA SER A 115 -8.01 -0.22 -1.47
C SER A 115 -6.52 -0.14 -1.13
N MET A 116 -6.19 -0.01 0.15
CA MET A 116 -4.81 -0.02 0.65
C MET A 116 -4.73 -0.83 1.93
N ASN A 117 -3.75 -1.72 2.03
CA ASN A 117 -3.42 -2.43 3.26
C ASN A 117 -1.93 -2.26 3.55
N TRP A 118 -1.57 -2.02 4.80
CA TRP A 118 -0.17 -1.98 5.21
C TRP A 118 0.04 -2.65 6.56
N VAL A 119 1.27 -3.10 6.77
CA VAL A 119 1.74 -3.68 8.02
C VAL A 119 3.18 -3.24 8.29
N ALA A 120 3.46 -2.94 9.55
CA ALA A 120 4.78 -2.74 10.09
C ALA A 120 5.06 -3.89 11.08
N GLY A 121 6.14 -4.65 10.87
CA GLY A 121 6.56 -5.74 11.74
C GLY A 121 7.90 -5.45 12.40
N ILE A 122 8.03 -5.76 13.68
CA ILE A 122 9.29 -5.68 14.42
C ILE A 122 9.75 -7.11 14.73
N TYR A 123 10.92 -7.47 14.19
CA TYR A 123 11.56 -8.76 14.42
C TYR A 123 12.83 -8.57 15.24
N PRO A 124 12.86 -8.98 16.51
CA PRO A 124 14.07 -9.05 17.29
C PRO A 124 14.97 -10.19 16.79
N TYR A 125 16.26 -9.94 16.69
CA TYR A 125 17.29 -10.93 16.34
C TYR A 125 18.61 -10.57 17.02
N LYS A 126 19.65 -11.41 16.88
CA LYS A 126 20.92 -11.26 17.61
C LYS A 126 21.54 -9.86 17.53
N ASP A 127 21.47 -9.21 16.37
CA ASP A 127 22.14 -7.92 16.14
C ASP A 127 21.22 -6.69 16.32
N GLY A 128 20.00 -6.87 16.84
CA GLY A 128 19.06 -5.78 17.10
C GLY A 128 17.64 -6.08 16.66
N TYR A 129 17.03 -5.15 15.91
CA TYR A 129 15.65 -5.28 15.43
C TYR A 129 15.55 -5.00 13.94
N SER A 130 14.77 -5.82 13.24
CA SER A 130 14.39 -5.55 11.85
C SER A 130 12.98 -4.99 11.84
N VAL A 131 12.84 -3.75 11.39
CA VAL A 131 11.55 -3.08 11.18
C VAL A 131 11.19 -3.21 9.71
N GLN A 132 10.14 -3.95 9.42
CA GLN A 132 9.69 -4.23 8.06
C GLN A 132 8.36 -3.53 7.82
N LEU A 133 8.36 -2.57 6.90
CA LEU A 133 7.17 -1.88 6.44
C LEU A 133 6.75 -2.47 5.10
N VAL A 134 5.49 -2.85 4.95
CA VAL A 134 4.95 -3.43 3.72
C VAL A 134 3.60 -2.82 3.45
N MET A 135 3.34 -2.49 2.18
CA MET A 135 2.09 -1.92 1.73
C MET A 135 1.65 -2.54 0.42
N THR A 136 0.35 -2.80 0.30
CA THR A 136 -0.33 -3.20 -0.93
C THR A 136 -1.40 -2.16 -1.23
N ALA A 137 -1.40 -1.57 -2.41
CA ALA A 137 -2.37 -0.59 -2.88
C ALA A 137 -3.01 -1.08 -4.18
N ARG A 138 -4.33 -1.12 -4.24
CA ARG A 138 -5.12 -1.54 -5.39
C ARG A 138 -5.82 -0.33 -6.01
N HIS A 139 -5.81 -0.25 -7.34
CA HIS A 139 -6.49 0.80 -8.10
C HIS A 139 -7.16 0.24 -9.35
N GLN A 140 -8.42 0.60 -9.56
CA GLN A 140 -9.19 0.25 -10.76
C GLN A 140 -9.08 1.38 -11.80
N ARG A 141 -8.55 1.04 -12.99
CA ARG A 141 -8.35 1.97 -14.11
C ARG A 141 -9.70 2.59 -14.53
N GLY A 142 -9.75 3.92 -14.60
CA GLY A 142 -10.99 4.66 -14.91
C GLY A 142 -11.84 5.01 -13.70
N ALA A 143 -11.47 4.56 -12.49
CA ALA A 143 -11.95 5.21 -11.28
C ALA A 143 -11.44 6.66 -11.24
N SER A 144 -12.27 7.60 -10.78
CA SER A 144 -11.87 9.00 -10.58
C SER A 144 -10.57 9.03 -9.78
N ASN A 145 -9.58 9.76 -10.30
CA ASN A 145 -8.32 10.04 -9.62
C ASN A 145 -8.60 10.39 -8.14
N ILE A 146 -7.57 10.14 -7.33
CA ILE A 146 -7.47 10.59 -5.95
C ILE A 146 -8.13 9.57 -5.01
N PHE A 147 -7.34 8.58 -4.55
CA PHE A 147 -6.93 8.57 -3.15
C PHE A 147 -7.86 9.42 -2.26
N ASP A 148 -9.08 8.92 -2.00
CA ASP A 148 -10.18 9.72 -1.45
C ASP A 148 -9.73 10.53 -0.22
N PRO A 149 -9.79 11.88 -0.26
CA PRO A 149 -9.44 12.74 0.86
C PRO A 149 -10.33 12.58 2.09
N ALA A 150 -11.39 11.75 2.07
CA ALA A 150 -12.10 11.33 3.29
C ALA A 150 -11.58 9.98 3.84
N ALA A 151 -11.07 9.09 2.98
CA ALA A 151 -10.55 7.77 3.36
C ALA A 151 -9.01 7.74 3.58
N LEU A 152 -8.36 8.85 3.26
CA LEU A 152 -6.92 9.12 3.33
C LEU A 152 -6.61 10.45 4.06
N GLY A 153 -7.66 11.21 4.38
CA GLY A 153 -7.69 12.64 4.64
C GLY A 153 -7.00 13.19 5.88
N ALA A 154 -6.77 12.39 6.91
CA ALA A 154 -5.99 12.86 8.04
C ALA A 154 -4.48 12.75 7.78
N ALA A 155 -4.04 11.83 6.92
CA ALA A 155 -2.65 11.41 6.86
C ALA A 155 -1.92 11.70 5.54
N LEU A 156 -2.63 11.79 4.41
CA LEU A 156 -2.05 12.27 3.14
C LEU A 156 -2.50 13.67 2.73
N ALA A 157 -3.45 14.29 3.44
CA ALA A 157 -3.88 15.67 3.13
C ALA A 157 -2.77 16.73 3.24
N ARG A 158 -1.61 16.41 3.85
CA ARG A 158 -0.39 17.24 3.80
C ARG A 158 0.70 16.73 2.87
N ALA A 159 0.58 15.51 2.35
CA ALA A 159 1.59 14.88 1.51
C ALA A 159 1.28 14.98 0.01
N THR A 160 0.10 15.43 -0.43
CA THR A 160 -0.28 15.38 -1.86
C THR A 160 -0.84 16.70 -2.39
N LEU A 161 -0.13 17.82 -2.17
CA LEU A 161 -0.41 19.01 -3.00
C LEU A 161 0.39 19.05 -4.31
N ASP A 162 1.32 18.11 -4.58
CA ASP A 162 2.18 18.29 -5.77
C ASP A 162 2.82 17.04 -6.40
N SER A 163 2.12 15.90 -6.51
CA SER A 163 2.61 14.80 -7.37
C SER A 163 1.58 14.39 -8.40
N GLN A 164 1.37 15.27 -9.37
CA GLN A 164 0.74 14.92 -10.64
C GLN A 164 1.62 13.98 -11.50
N ASP A 165 2.89 13.74 -11.15
CA ASP A 165 3.86 13.07 -12.03
C ASP A 165 4.30 11.64 -11.63
N GLY A 166 3.76 11.01 -10.57
CA GLY A 166 4.35 9.78 -9.99
C GLY A 166 3.48 8.50 -9.91
N GLY A 167 2.18 8.56 -10.21
CA GLY A 167 1.28 7.39 -10.13
C GLY A 167 1.18 6.73 -8.73
N ILE A 168 0.65 5.50 -8.67
CA ILE A 168 0.47 4.73 -7.43
C ILE A 168 1.81 4.42 -6.73
N GLU A 169 2.89 4.29 -7.51
CA GLU A 169 4.25 4.03 -7.06
C GLU A 169 4.86 5.22 -6.33
N GLY A 170 4.77 6.44 -6.89
CA GLY A 170 5.29 7.65 -6.26
C GLY A 170 4.61 7.97 -4.93
N ASN A 171 3.29 7.79 -4.85
CA ASN A 171 2.54 7.95 -3.61
C ASN A 171 2.94 6.89 -2.57
N THR A 172 3.22 5.66 -3.02
CA THR A 172 3.72 4.59 -2.16
C THR A 172 5.10 4.92 -1.58
N LYS A 173 6.03 5.40 -2.42
CA LYS A 173 7.35 5.82 -1.97
C LYS A 173 7.25 6.93 -0.92
N LYS A 174 6.40 7.93 -1.16
CA LYS A 174 6.19 9.04 -0.24
C LYS A 174 5.64 8.58 1.11
N TRP A 175 4.70 7.65 1.11
CA TRP A 175 4.19 7.05 2.35
C TRP A 175 5.30 6.38 3.16
N PHE A 176 6.16 5.59 2.49
CA PHE A 176 7.30 4.98 3.17
C PHE A 176 8.27 6.01 3.72
N ASP A 177 8.58 7.07 2.97
CA ASP A 177 9.47 8.16 3.40
C ASP A 177 8.94 8.83 4.68
N MET A 178 7.66 9.23 4.70
CA MET A 178 7.04 9.83 5.88
C MET A 178 7.01 8.90 7.09
N PHE A 179 6.66 7.63 6.88
CA PHE A 179 6.62 6.64 7.97
C PHE A 179 8.01 6.41 8.55
N SER A 180 9.04 6.32 7.70
CA SER A 180 10.41 6.15 8.17
C SER A 180 10.97 7.39 8.85
N ASP A 181 10.63 8.58 8.37
CA ASP A 181 11.05 9.83 8.99
C ASP A 181 10.47 9.96 10.40
N GLU A 182 9.22 9.58 10.60
CA GLU A 182 8.57 9.64 11.91
C GLU A 182 9.19 8.65 12.91
N ILE A 183 9.53 7.43 12.47
CA ILE A 183 10.30 6.49 13.30
C ILE A 183 11.71 7.05 13.58
N GLY A 184 12.35 7.61 12.56
CA GLY A 184 13.72 8.15 12.58
C GLY A 184 13.94 9.27 13.61
N LYS A 185 12.88 9.99 13.98
CA LYS A 185 12.89 10.98 15.08
C LYS A 185 13.18 10.36 16.44
N LYS A 186 12.92 9.06 16.63
CA LYS A 186 13.01 8.36 17.93
C LYS A 186 14.07 7.27 17.95
N VAL A 187 14.27 6.57 16.83
CA VAL A 187 15.27 5.49 16.72
C VAL A 187 16.06 5.61 15.42
N LYS A 188 17.36 5.33 15.49
CA LYS A 188 18.21 5.30 14.29
C LYS A 188 17.92 4.03 13.50
N MET A 189 17.58 4.22 12.23
CA MET A 189 17.30 3.15 11.30
C MET A 189 18.31 3.18 10.15
N LYS A 190 18.77 2.00 9.73
CA LYS A 190 19.54 1.82 8.50
C LYS A 190 18.71 1.04 7.51
N LEU A 191 18.45 1.60 6.34
CA LEU A 191 17.76 0.89 5.26
C LEU A 191 18.62 -0.30 4.79
N GLU A 192 18.05 -1.50 4.80
CA GLU A 192 18.68 -2.72 4.30
C GLU A 192 18.15 -3.09 2.91
N GLU A 193 16.84 -2.95 2.71
CA GLU A 193 16.18 -3.38 1.48
C GLU A 193 14.92 -2.55 1.21
N SER A 194 14.64 -2.27 -0.05
CA SER A 194 13.42 -1.58 -0.48
C SER A 194 12.92 -2.06 -1.83
N TYR A 195 11.60 -2.01 -1.99
CA TYR A 195 10.93 -2.11 -3.28
C TYR A 195 9.74 -1.12 -3.31
N PRO A 196 9.65 -0.22 -4.30
CA PRO A 196 10.58 -0.08 -5.42
C PRO A 196 11.95 0.40 -4.92
N GLN A 197 13.01 0.11 -5.69
CA GLN A 197 14.35 0.58 -5.35
C GLN A 197 14.31 2.11 -5.34
N GLY A 198 14.67 2.72 -4.22
CA GLY A 198 14.62 4.16 -3.98
C GLY A 198 15.99 4.80 -4.08
#